data_AF-A0A9X2ERL5-F1
#
_entry.id   AF-A0A9X2ERL5-F1
#
_cell.length_a   1.000
_cell.length_b   1.000
_cell.length_c   1.000
_cell.angle_alpha   90.00
_cell.angle_beta   90.00
_cell.angle_gamma   90.00
#
_symmetry.space_group_name_H-M   'P 1'
#
loop_
_entity.id
_entity.type
_entity.pdbx_description
1 polymer ?
#
loop_
_entity_poly.entity_id
_entity_poly.type
_entity_poly.pdbx_seq_one_letter_code
_entity_poly.pdbx_strand_id
1 'polypeptide(L)' 'MPMASHIQQLHHVTNLCAGLEWVADCPNQLTRKALLQLIGEEVEFLLQGVIFAYEQKTPGGSPAIEEAA' A
#
# COMPACT_ATOMS: atom_id res chain seq x y z
N MET A 1 7.61 -11.08 18.63
CA MET A 1 7.60 -9.75 19.29
C MET A 1 7.01 -8.73 18.32
N PRO A 2 5.85 -8.12 18.64
CA PRO A 2 5.13 -7.23 17.72
C PRO A 2 5.91 -5.94 17.39
N MET A 3 6.86 -5.52 18.22
CA MET A 3 7.62 -4.30 18.01
C MET A 3 8.51 -4.34 16.76
N ALA A 4 9.09 -5.50 16.43
CA ALA A 4 9.94 -5.66 15.26
C ALA A 4 9.16 -5.55 13.94
N SER A 5 7.93 -6.06 13.88
CA SER A 5 7.10 -5.93 12.68
C SER A 5 6.63 -4.49 12.45
N HIS A 6 6.30 -3.76 13.52
CA HIS A 6 5.95 -2.33 13.41
C HIS A 6 7.15 -1.49 12.93
N ILE A 7 8.36 -1.78 13.40
CA ILE A 7 9.59 -1.10 12.94
C ILE A 7 9.85 -1.41 11.46
N GLN A 8 9.64 -2.65 11.02
CA GLN A 8 9.77 -3.02 9.60
C GLN A 8 8.74 -2.29 8.73
N GLN A 9 7.49 -2.18 9.17
CA GLN A 9 6.45 -1.44 8.46
C GLN A 9 6.78 0.05 8.36
N LEU A 10 7.29 0.67 9.44
CA LEU A 10 7.76 2.05 9.44
C LEU A 10 8.91 2.26 8.46
N HIS A 11 9.93 1.39 8.48
CA HIS A 11 11.03 1.43 7.51
C HIS A 11 10.54 1.29 6.07
N HIS A 12 9.57 0.42 5.84
CA HIS A 12 8.99 0.22 4.52
C HIS A 12 8.28 1.50 4.02
N VAL A 13 7.48 2.15 4.86
CA VAL A 13 6.83 3.44 4.55
C VAL A 13 7.85 4.56 4.31
N THR A 14 8.90 4.65 5.14
CA THR A 14 9.95 5.67 4.96
C THR A 14 10.70 5.49 3.65
N ASN A 15 11.01 4.25 3.27
CA ASN A 15 11.65 3.95 1.98
C ASN A 15 10.73 4.26 0.79
N LEU A 16 9.42 4.09 0.95
CA LEU A 16 8.42 4.42 -0.07
C LEU A 16 8.34 5.94 -0.31
N CYS A 17 8.37 6.75 0.75
CA CYS A 17 8.45 8.21 0.64
C CYS A 17 9.74 8.66 -0.05
N ALA A 18 10.89 8.11 0.34
CA ALA A 18 12.17 8.42 -0.31
C ALA A 18 12.20 7.99 -1.79
N GLY A 19 11.57 6.86 -2.11
CA GLY A 19 11.39 6.40 -3.49
C GLY A 19 10.53 7.35 -4.32
N LEU A 20 9.45 7.89 -3.74
CA LEU A 20 8.58 8.86 -4.41
C LEU A 20 9.28 10.21 -4.68
N GLU A 21 10.10 10.69 -3.75
CA GLU A 21 10.94 11.89 -3.97
C GLU A 21 11.89 11.67 -5.15
N TRP A 22 12.58 10.52 -5.18
CA TRP A 22 13.48 10.19 -6.29
C TRP A 22 12.76 10.07 -7.63
N VAL A 23 11.55 9.52 -7.64
CA VAL A 23 10.69 9.43 -8.83
C VAL A 23 10.23 10.80 -9.30
N ALA A 24 9.91 11.72 -8.38
CA ALA A 24 9.54 13.10 -8.71
C ALA A 24 10.68 13.85 -9.38
N ASP A 25 11.91 13.65 -8.89
CA ASP A 25 13.14 14.26 -9.41
C ASP A 25 13.66 13.58 -10.70
N CYS A 26 13.06 12.47 -11.12
CA CYS A 26 13.49 11.73 -12.30
C CYS A 26 13.28 12.56 -13.59
N PRO A 27 14.36 12.91 -14.33
CA PRO A 27 14.24 13.78 -15.51
C PRO A 27 13.64 13.04 -16.72
N ASN A 28 13.73 11.71 -16.75
CA ASN A 28 13.18 10.89 -17.82
C ASN A 28 11.71 10.54 -17.55
N GLN A 29 10.82 11.04 -18.40
CA GLN A 29 9.37 10.83 -18.32
C GLN A 29 8.94 9.36 -18.39
N LEU A 30 9.60 8.56 -19.23
CA LEU A 30 9.28 7.15 -19.41
C LEU A 30 9.69 6.36 -18.16
N THR A 31 10.91 6.60 -17.67
CA THR A 31 11.41 6.00 -16.43
C THR A 31 10.54 6.38 -15.25
N ARG A 32 10.16 7.66 -15.13
CA ARG A 32 9.25 8.14 -14.08
C ARG A 32 7.89 7.43 -14.11
N LYS A 33 7.29 7.23 -15.29
CA LYS A 33 6.03 6.48 -15.42
C LYS A 33 6.19 5.03 -14.99
N ALA A 34 7.24 4.35 -15.43
CA ALA A 34 7.49 2.95 -15.07
C ALA A 34 7.70 2.78 -13.55
N LEU A 35 8.44 3.70 -12.93
CA LEU A 35 8.66 3.70 -11.48
C LEU A 35 7.38 3.98 -10.69
N LEU A 36 6.54 4.91 -11.15
CA LEU A 36 5.23 5.16 -10.54
C LEU A 36 4.31 3.94 -10.62
N GLN A 37 4.34 3.20 -11.74
CA GLN A 37 3.58 1.95 -11.88
C GLN A 37 4.05 0.89 -10.88
N LEU A 38 5.36 0.67 -10.78
CA LEU A 38 5.94 -0.28 -9.82
C LEU A 38 5.57 0.05 -8.36
N ILE A 39 5.66 1.33 -7.97
CA ILE A 39 5.25 1.77 -6.63
C ILE A 39 3.75 1.54 -6.41
N GLY A 40 2.93 1.82 -7.42
CA GLY A 40 1.49 1.59 -7.36
C GLY A 40 1.14 0.12 -7.11
N GLU A 41 1.79 -0.80 -7.84
CA GLU A 41 1.62 -2.25 -7.68
C GLU A 41 2.02 -2.73 -6.28
N GLU A 42 3.12 -2.22 -5.72
CA GLU A 42 3.58 -2.61 -4.38
C GLU A 42 2.66 -2.08 -3.28
N VAL A 43 2.16 -0.85 -3.41
CA VAL A 43 1.15 -0.28 -2.49
C VAL A 43 -0.17 -1.06 -2.58
N GLU A 44 -0.61 -1.41 -3.79
CA GLU A 44 -1.82 -2.21 -3.99
C GLU A 44 -1.71 -3.57 -3.28
N PHE A 45 -0.59 -4.27 -3.46
CA PHE A 45 -0.35 -5.56 -2.82
C PHE A 45 -0.38 -5.47 -1.28
N LEU A 46 0.25 -4.43 -0.71
CA LEU A 46 0.21 -4.18 0.73
C LEU A 46 -1.21 -3.91 1.23
N LEU A 47 -1.96 -3.06 0.53
CA LEU A 47 -3.34 -2.75 0.90
C LEU A 47 -4.23 -3.99 0.85
N GLN A 48 -4.10 -4.83 -0.19
CA GLN A 48 -4.81 -6.10 -0.27
C GLN A 48 -4.49 -7.01 0.93
N GLY A 49 -3.21 -7.12 1.31
CA GLY A 49 -2.80 -7.89 2.48
C GLY A 49 -3.39 -7.36 3.80
N VAL A 50 -3.46 -6.04 3.97
CA VAL A 50 -4.07 -5.40 5.15
C VAL A 50 -5.58 -5.60 5.17
N ILE A 51 -6.27 -5.41 4.03
CA ILE A 51 -7.71 -5.65 3.89
C ILE A 51 -8.04 -7.09 4.25
N PHE A 52 -7.32 -8.05 3.66
CA PHE A 52 -7.51 -9.48 3.93
C PHE A 52 -7.30 -9.82 5.42
N ALA A 53 -6.25 -9.26 6.06
CA ALA A 53 -6.03 -9.44 7.48
C ALA A 53 -7.13 -8.81 8.35
N TYR A 54 -7.70 -7.67 7.92
CA TYR A 54 -8.80 -6.99 8.60
C TYR A 54 -10.12 -7.78 8.49
N GLU A 55 -10.43 -8.30 7.30
CA GLU A 55 -11.58 -9.16 7.04
C GLU A 55 -11.52 -10.43 7.90
N GLN A 56 -10.36 -11.07 8.00
CA GLN A 56 -10.18 -12.25 8.86
C GLN A 56 -10.26 -11.95 10.36
N LYS A 57 -9.85 -10.74 10.79
CA LYS A 57 -10.02 -10.30 12.18
C LYS A 57 -11.47 -9.99 12.54
N THR A 58 -12.33 -9.81 11.55
CA THR A 58 -13.74 -9.43 11.72
C THR A 58 -14.65 -10.48 11.07
N PRO A 59 -14.72 -11.72 11.59
CA PRO A 59 -15.62 -12.74 11.06
C PRO A 59 -17.06 -12.39 11.47
N GLY A 60 -17.70 -11.48 10.73
CA GLY A 60 -19.08 -11.07 11.00
C GLY A 60 -19.52 -9.68 10.51
N GLY A 61 -18.70 -8.96 9.75
CA GLY A 61 -19.15 -7.72 9.11
C GLY A 61 -19.87 -8.02 7.78
N SER A 62 -21.16 -8.36 7.84
CA SER A 62 -22.00 -8.50 6.64
C SER A 62 -21.82 -7.30 5.68
N PRO A 63 -21.84 -7.53 4.35
CA PRO A 63 -22.00 -6.45 3.40
C PRO A 63 -23.46 -6.00 3.47
N ALA A 64 -23.70 -4.80 3.98
CA ALA A 64 -24.95 -4.09 3.75
C ALA A 64 -24.65 -2.93 2.80
N ILE A 65 -24.38 -3.27 1.54
CA ILE A 65 -24.75 -2.35 0.47
C ILE A 65 -26.26 -2.57 0.34
N GLU A 66 -27.03 -1.82 1.12
CA GLU A 66 -28.43 -1.60 0.79
C GLU A 66 -28.47 -0.94 -0.59
N GLU A 67 -28.85 -1.72 -1.59
CA GLU A 67 -29.33 -1.23 -2.87
C GLU A 67 -30.58 -0.38 -2.57
N ALA A 68 -30.38 0.93 -2.44
CA ALA A 68 -31.45 1.91 -2.43
C ALA A 68 -31.45 2.62 -3.78
N ALA A 69 -32.24 2.09 -4.73
CA ALA A 69 -33.10 2.82 -5.67
C ALA A 69 -33.75 1.87 -6.69
#